data_AF-A0A8H5A9U7-F1
#
_entry.id   AF-A0A8H5A9U7-F1
#
_cell.length_a   1.000
_cell.length_b   1.000
_cell.length_c   1.000
_cell.angle_alpha   90.00
_cell.angle_beta   90.00
_cell.angle_gamma   90.00
#
_symmetry.space_group_name_H-M   'P 1'
#
loop_
_entity.id
_entity.type
_entity.pdbx_description
1 polymer ?
#
loop_
_entity_poly.entity_id
_entity_poly.type
_entity_poly.pdbx_seq_one_letter_code
_entity_poly.pdbx_strand_id
1 'polypeptide(L)'
;MAPALRQVYDQMPDPRWVISMGSCANGGGYYHYSYSVVRGCDRVVPVDVYVPGCPPTSEALMYGIFQLQRKMRQTRITRHWYRK
;
A
#
# COMPACT_ATOMS: atom_id res chain seq x y z
N MET A 1 -0.43 -17.16 2.08
CA MET A 1 -0.99 -15.80 2.28
C MET A 1 -0.97 -14.95 1.01
N ALA A 2 0.14 -14.87 0.28
CA ALA A 2 0.25 -14.07 -0.94
C ALA A 2 -0.90 -14.24 -1.97
N PRO A 3 -1.32 -15.47 -2.36
CA PRO A 3 -2.41 -15.62 -3.35
C PRO A 3 -3.76 -15.12 -2.81
N ALA A 4 -4.06 -15.36 -1.53
CA ALA A 4 -5.29 -14.86 -0.91
C ALA A 4 -5.31 -13.32 -0.86
N LEU A 5 -4.16 -12.69 -0.57
CA LEU A 5 -4.04 -11.23 -0.60
C LEU A 5 -4.31 -10.68 -2.01
N ARG A 6 -3.77 -11.32 -3.05
CA ARG A 6 -4.01 -10.92 -4.43
C ARG A 6 -5.49 -11.04 -4.81
N GLN A 7 -6.14 -12.15 -4.44
CA GLN A 7 -7.57 -12.36 -4.69
C GLN A 7 -8.43 -11.27 -4.06
N VAL A 8 -8.15 -10.88 -2.81
CA VAL A 8 -8.87 -9.79 -2.13
C VAL A 8 -8.66 -8.46 -2.83
N TYR A 9 -7.44 -8.16 -3.29
CA TYR A 9 -7.16 -6.93 -4.02
C TYR A 9 -7.88 -6.87 -5.38
N ASP A 10 -7.97 -8.00 -6.08
CA ASP A 10 -8.64 -8.08 -7.39
C ASP A 10 -10.17 -7.99 -7.29
N GLN A 11 -10.75 -8.29 -6.12
CA GLN A 11 -12.18 -8.13 -5.86
C GLN A 11 -12.61 -6.69 -5.55
N MET A 12 -11.66 -5.77 -5.31
CA MET A 12 -11.97 -4.37 -4.99
C MET A 12 -12.28 -3.56 -6.26
N PRO A 13 -13.36 -2.75 -6.29
CA PRO A 13 -13.70 -1.92 -7.43
C PRO A 13 -12.68 -0.78 -7.65
N ASP A 14 -12.61 -0.28 -8.89
CA ASP A 14 -11.85 0.93 -9.20
C ASP A 14 -12.66 2.20 -8.86
N PRO A 15 -12.08 3.26 -8.28
CA PRO A 15 -10.67 3.48 -7.93
C PRO A 15 -10.27 2.88 -6.57
N ARG A 16 -9.10 2.22 -6.51
CA ARG A 16 -8.56 1.59 -5.29
C ARG A 16 -7.14 2.03 -5.00
N TRP A 17 -6.76 2.03 -3.72
CA TRP A 17 -5.43 2.38 -3.24
C TRP A 17 -4.96 1.41 -2.16
N VAL A 18 -3.64 1.24 -2.02
CA VAL A 18 -3.04 0.33 -1.03
C VAL A 18 -2.04 1.09 -0.16
N ILE A 19 -2.22 0.98 1.16
CA ILE A 19 -1.23 1.43 2.15
C ILE A 19 -0.50 0.20 2.68
N SER A 20 0.83 0.22 2.64
CA SER A 20 1.66 -0.78 3.30
C SER A 20 2.08 -0.29 4.68
N MET A 21 1.64 -0.98 5.74
CA MET A 21 1.88 -0.59 7.12
C MET A 21 2.98 -1.45 7.76
N GLY A 22 4.08 -0.80 8.12
CA GLY A 22 5.18 -1.41 8.89
C GLY A 22 6.25 -2.08 8.04
N SER A 23 7.42 -2.30 8.66
CA SER A 23 8.64 -2.78 7.99
C SER A 23 8.45 -4.16 7.34
N CYS A 24 7.70 -5.06 7.97
CA CYS A 24 7.42 -6.40 7.45
C CYS A 24 6.60 -6.35 6.15
N ALA A 25 5.58 -5.48 6.08
CA ALA A 25 4.76 -5.33 4.88
C ALA A 25 5.51 -4.60 3.76
N ASN A 26 6.35 -3.60 4.10
CA ASN A 26 7.07 -2.81 3.10
C ASN A 26 8.13 -3.63 2.36
N GLY A 27 8.88 -4.49 3.07
CA GLY A 27 10.02 -5.18 2.48
C GLY A 27 10.41 -6.49 3.17
N GLY A 28 9.52 -7.12 3.93
CA GLY A 28 9.82 -8.33 4.73
C GLY A 28 10.39 -8.03 6.12
N GLY A 29 10.88 -6.81 6.35
CA GLY A 29 11.24 -6.28 7.66
C GLY A 29 12.21 -7.18 8.42
N TYR A 30 11.91 -7.45 9.70
CA TYR A 30 12.73 -8.30 10.57
C TYR A 30 12.89 -9.73 10.02
N TYR A 31 11.90 -10.24 9.29
CA TYR A 31 11.89 -11.59 8.74
C TYR A 31 12.33 -11.66 7.26
N HIS A 32 13.07 -10.66 6.77
CA HIS A 32 13.46 -10.56 5.37
C HIS A 32 14.22 -11.79 4.83
N TYR A 33 15.01 -12.44 5.69
CA TYR A 33 15.80 -13.63 5.36
C TYR A 33 15.09 -14.95 5.68
N SER A 34 13.84 -14.92 6.16
CA SER A 34 13.08 -16.14 6.39
C SER A 34 12.62 -16.77 5.06
N TYR A 35 12.58 -18.11 5.03
CA TYR A 35 12.17 -18.87 3.85
C TYR A 35 10.66 -18.76 3.54
N SER A 36 9.84 -18.45 4.55
CA SER A 36 8.38 -18.42 4.44
C SER A 36 7.79 -17.03 4.18
N VAL A 37 8.63 -15.99 4.11
CA VAL A 37 8.18 -14.59 4.09
C VAL A 37 8.40 -13.96 2.72
N VAL A 38 7.36 -13.28 2.23
CA VAL A 38 7.47 -12.46 1.02
C VAL A 38 8.21 -11.17 1.38
N ARG A 39 9.23 -10.83 0.58
CA ARG A 39 10.06 -9.62 0.76
C ARG A 39 9.33 -8.35 0.32
N GLY A 40 8.19 -8.08 0.95
CA GLY A 40 7.33 -6.92 0.70
C GLY A 40 6.04 -7.24 -0.04
N CYS A 41 4.98 -6.50 0.31
CA CYS A 41 3.66 -6.58 -0.32
C CYS A 41 3.68 -6.10 -1.78
N ASP A 42 4.66 -5.27 -2.13
CA ASP A 42 4.87 -4.67 -3.46
C ASP A 42 5.01 -5.73 -4.58
N ARG A 43 5.47 -6.94 -4.25
CA ARG A 43 5.55 -8.06 -5.20
C ARG A 43 4.20 -8.68 -5.55
N VAL A 44 3.16 -8.42 -4.75
CA VAL A 44 1.84 -9.04 -4.87
C VAL A 44 0.79 -8.02 -5.30
N VAL A 45 0.83 -6.81 -4.73
CA VAL A 45 -0.09 -5.72 -5.04
C VAL A 45 0.68 -4.40 -5.19
N PRO A 46 0.24 -3.51 -6.08
CA PRO A 46 0.86 -2.21 -6.22
C PRO A 46 0.55 -1.35 -4.98
N VAL A 47 1.59 -0.88 -4.30
CA VAL A 47 1.46 -0.06 -3.08
C VAL A 47 1.53 1.44 -3.43
N ASP A 48 0.62 2.23 -2.85
CA ASP A 48 0.57 3.68 -3.08
C ASP A 48 1.33 4.50 -2.05
N VAL A 49 1.30 4.07 -0.79
CA VAL A 49 1.91 4.74 0.36
C VAL A 49 2.52 3.71 1.28
N TYR A 50 3.75 3.98 1.73
CA TYR A 50 4.49 3.14 2.68
C TYR A 50 4.57 3.86 4.02
N VAL A 51 4.08 3.21 5.09
CA VAL A 51 4.20 3.71 6.46
C VAL A 51 5.35 2.97 7.14
N PRO A 52 6.46 3.66 7.49
CA PRO A 52 7.59 3.04 8.17
C PRO A 52 7.29 2.81 9.67
N GLY A 53 7.85 1.72 10.22
CA GLY A 53 7.80 1.42 11.66
C GLY A 53 7.74 -0.07 11.99
N CYS A 54 8.10 -0.44 13.23
CA CYS A 54 8.07 -1.83 13.71
C CYS A 54 7.89 -1.90 15.26
N PRO A 55 6.71 -1.59 15.80
CA PRO A 55 5.48 -1.17 15.11
C PRO A 55 5.50 0.33 14.75
N PRO A 56 4.79 0.76 13.68
CA PRO A 56 4.59 2.18 13.41
C PRO A 56 3.76 2.82 14.53
N THR A 57 4.10 4.05 14.91
CA THR A 57 3.28 4.82 15.85
C THR A 57 1.92 5.12 15.23
N SER A 58 0.90 5.28 16.08
CA SER A 58 -0.46 5.66 15.63
C SER A 58 -0.44 6.96 14.83
N GLU A 59 0.37 7.92 15.25
CA GLU A 59 0.58 9.19 14.55
C GLU A 59 1.19 9.01 13.16
N ALA A 60 2.17 8.11 13.01
CA ALA A 60 2.79 7.81 11.71
C ALA A 60 1.79 7.16 10.75
N LEU A 61 0.92 6.28 11.26
CA LEU A 61 -0.17 5.71 10.45
C LEU A 61 -1.17 6.79 10.01
N MET A 62 -1.57 7.66 10.94
CA MET A 62 -2.47 8.77 10.63
C MET A 62 -1.86 9.71 9.58
N TYR A 63 -0.57 9.99 9.68
CA TYR A 63 0.18 10.74 8.68
C TYR A 63 0.17 10.05 7.30
N GLY A 64 0.35 8.73 7.26
CA GLY A 64 0.23 7.95 6.02
C GLY A 64 -1.14 8.06 5.37
N ILE A 65 -2.21 8.08 6.17
CA ILE A 65 -3.59 8.30 5.68
C ILE A 65 -3.75 9.72 5.13
N PHE A 66 -3.23 10.75 5.81
CA PHE A 66 -3.26 12.11 5.30
C PHE A 66 -2.46 12.26 4.00
N GLN A 67 -1.34 11.56 3.86
CA GLN A 67 -0.57 11.52 2.62
C GLN A 67 -1.36 10.86 1.48
N LEU A 68 -2.09 9.78 1.76
CA LEU A 68 -2.97 9.16 0.78
C LEU A 68 -4.12 10.10 0.38
N GLN A 69 -4.76 10.76 1.34
CA GLN A 69 -5.79 11.77 1.06
C GLN A 69 -5.26 12.91 0.18
N ARG A 70 -4.01 13.34 0.40
CA ARG A 70 -3.35 14.34 -0.44
C ARG A 70 -3.12 13.83 -1.87
N LYS A 71 -2.72 12.56 -2.04
CA LYS A 71 -2.58 11.91 -3.35
C LYS A 71 -3.93 11.81 -4.08
N MET A 72 -4.99 11.41 -3.38
CA MET A 72 -6.35 11.36 -3.93
C MET A 72 -6.82 12.74 -4.40
N ARG A 73 -6.59 13.79 -3.60
CA ARG A 73 -6.96 15.18 -3.95
C ARG A 73 -6.24 15.69 -5.20
N GLN A 74 -5.02 15.22 -5.46
CA GLN A 74 -4.24 15.58 -6.65
C GLN A 74 -4.65 14.77 -7.89
N THR A 75 -5.42 13.69 -7.73
CA THR A 75 -5.86 12.83 -8.83
C THR A 75 -6.96 13.52 -9.64
N ARG A 76 -6.63 13.95 -10.86
CA ARG A 76 -7.56 14.69 -11.73
C ARG A 76 -8.21 13.80 -12.79
N ILE A 77 -9.23 13.05 -12.39
CA ILE A 77 -9.92 12.07 -13.23
C ILE A 77 -10.57 12.76 -14.45
N THR A 78 -11.40 13.78 -14.22
CA THR A 78 -12.15 14.49 -15.28
C THR A 78 -11.22 15.24 -16.24
N ARG A 79 -10.16 15.88 -15.73
CA ARG A 79 -9.18 16.60 -16.56
C ARG A 79 -8.34 15.66 -17.41
N HIS A 80 -8.01 14.46 -16.92
CA HIS A 80 -7.33 13.45 -17.73
C HIS A 80 -8.22 12.90 -18.83
N TRP A 81 -9.53 12.73 -18.57
CA TRP A 81 -10.49 12.34 -19.59
C TRP A 81 -10.61 13.40 -20.69
N TYR A 82 -10.76 14.68 -20.32
CA TYR A 82 -10.90 15.79 -21.29
C TYR A 82 -9.65 16.04 -22.17
N ARG A 83 -8.46 15.66 -21.69
CA ARG A 83 -7.18 15.83 -22.44
C ARG A 83 -6.81 14.62 -23.30
N LYS A 84 -7.58 13.54 -23.23
CA LYS A 84 -7.48 12.39 -24.14
C LYS A 84 -8.35 12.66 -25.36
#